data_AF-A0A7C2J546-F1
#
_entry.id   AF-A0A7C2J546-F1
#
_cell.length_a   1.000
_cell.length_b   1.000
_cell.length_c   1.000
_cell.angle_alpha   90.00
_cell.angle_beta   90.00
_cell.angle_gamma   90.00
#
_symmetry.space_group_name_H-M   'P 1'
#
loop_
_entity.id
_entity.type
_entity.pdbx_description
1 polymer ?
#
loop_
_entity_poly.entity_id
_entity_poly.type
_entity_poly.pdbx_seq_one_letter_code
_entity_poly.pdbx_strand_id
1 'polypeptide(L)'
;MVLTGVAWVVFVGGSIFLAGMAVALSAVFLRELSRVARMRRRRENPRSDFLKRLLPGVANGAIKEIGDVHNAYRMFFGLGVLTASHLEEIADFLRTAITRMASTPSGSSNPGSREKIQVVRELLAVNQRILEVELQCVPFSGVPDRERRLLEEVLELTAGDRRRVSPKLDAVAMAIRIRHETVEQLGRESGRSLTLARWGWLGTAGFSILSIILGLLALGG
;
A
#
# COMPACT_ATOMS: atom_id res chain seq x y z
N MET A 1 -58.89 -15.24 -23.59
CA MET A 1 -58.64 -14.62 -22.26
C MET A 1 -57.68 -15.42 -21.38
N VAL A 2 -57.58 -16.75 -21.48
CA VAL A 2 -56.66 -17.55 -20.64
C VAL A 2 -55.18 -17.42 -21.07
N LEU A 3 -54.90 -17.31 -22.37
CA LEU A 3 -53.54 -17.16 -22.92
C LEU A 3 -52.81 -15.88 -22.46
N THR A 4 -53.56 -14.79 -22.27
CA THR A 4 -53.00 -13.53 -21.76
C THR A 4 -52.60 -13.63 -20.29
N GLY A 5 -53.35 -14.37 -19.46
CA GLY A 5 -53.01 -14.57 -18.04
C GLY A 5 -51.73 -15.39 -17.85
N VAL A 6 -51.56 -16.46 -18.63
CA VAL A 6 -50.35 -17.30 -18.58
C VAL A 6 -49.12 -16.53 -19.04
N ALA A 7 -49.24 -15.69 -20.08
CA ALA A 7 -48.14 -14.85 -20.55
C ALA A 7 -47.68 -13.84 -19.48
N TRP A 8 -48.61 -13.24 -18.74
CA TRP A 8 -48.29 -12.32 -17.64
C TRP A 8 -47.59 -13.02 -16.47
N VAL A 9 -48.04 -14.21 -16.09
CA VAL A 9 -47.41 -14.99 -15.01
C VAL A 9 -45.98 -15.40 -15.39
N VAL A 10 -45.75 -15.82 -16.63
CA VAL A 10 -44.41 -16.17 -17.11
C VAL A 10 -43.50 -14.94 -17.17
N PHE A 11 -44.02 -13.79 -17.61
CA PHE A 11 -43.26 -12.54 -17.68
C PHE A 11 -42.87 -12.01 -16.29
N VAL A 12 -43.81 -12.01 -15.34
CA VAL A 12 -43.57 -11.59 -13.95
C VAL A 12 -42.65 -12.58 -13.24
N GLY A 13 -42.83 -13.89 -13.43
CA GLY A 13 -41.93 -14.90 -12.89
C GLY A 13 -40.49 -14.75 -13.43
N GLY A 14 -40.36 -14.49 -14.74
CA GLY A 14 -39.07 -14.26 -15.38
C GLY A 14 -38.36 -13.00 -14.89
N SER A 15 -39.10 -11.90 -14.66
CA SER A 15 -38.52 -10.64 -14.18
C SER A 15 -38.05 -10.74 -12.72
N ILE A 16 -38.81 -11.42 -11.85
CA ILE A 16 -38.42 -11.69 -10.46
C ILE A 16 -37.17 -12.56 -10.42
N PHE A 17 -37.08 -13.60 -11.26
CA PHE A 17 -35.91 -14.46 -11.35
C PHE A 17 -34.66 -13.69 -11.80
N LEU A 18 -34.77 -12.87 -12.84
CA LEU A 18 -33.67 -12.02 -13.32
C LEU A 18 -33.23 -11.00 -12.26
N ALA A 19 -34.17 -10.38 -11.55
CA ALA A 19 -33.86 -9.46 -10.46
C ALA A 19 -33.11 -10.17 -9.32
N GLY A 20 -33.56 -11.35 -8.91
CA GLY A 20 -32.88 -12.17 -7.91
C GLY A 20 -31.46 -12.54 -8.34
N MET A 21 -31.28 -12.91 -9.61
CA MET A 21 -29.96 -13.25 -10.16
C MET A 21 -29.01 -12.03 -10.21
N ALA A 22 -29.53 -10.85 -10.56
CA ALA A 22 -28.76 -9.60 -10.56
C ALA A 22 -28.32 -9.21 -9.13
N VAL A 23 -29.19 -9.38 -8.13
CA VAL A 23 -28.85 -9.14 -6.72
C VAL A 23 -27.78 -10.13 -6.23
N ALA A 24 -27.91 -11.41 -6.57
CA ALA A 24 -26.92 -12.44 -6.22
C ALA A 24 -25.54 -12.15 -6.84
N LEU A 25 -25.50 -11.81 -8.13
CA LEU A 25 -24.27 -11.40 -8.81
C LEU A 25 -23.66 -10.13 -8.19
N SER A 26 -24.49 -9.12 -7.91
CA SER A 26 -24.02 -7.90 -7.26
C SER A 26 -23.44 -8.17 -5.88
N ALA A 27 -24.01 -9.10 -5.10
CA ALA A 27 -23.50 -9.49 -3.79
C ALA A 27 -22.15 -10.21 -3.88
N VAL A 28 -21.96 -11.08 -4.88
CA VAL A 28 -20.68 -11.76 -5.15
C VAL A 28 -19.61 -10.74 -5.57
N PHE A 29 -19.95 -9.81 -6.47
CA PHE A 29 -19.04 -8.72 -6.86
C PHE A 29 -18.69 -7.83 -5.68
N LEU A 30 -19.65 -7.47 -4.82
CA LEU A 30 -19.39 -6.67 -3.62
C LEU A 30 -18.47 -7.43 -2.64
N ARG A 31 -18.67 -8.74 -2.50
CA ARG A 31 -17.83 -9.58 -1.65
C ARG A 31 -16.39 -9.56 -2.15
N GLU A 32 -16.16 -9.73 -3.44
CA GLU A 32 -14.79 -9.70 -3.96
C GLU A 32 -14.17 -8.31 -4.04
N LEU A 33 -14.94 -7.27 -4.39
CA LEU A 33 -14.46 -5.89 -4.28
C LEU A 33 -14.14 -5.51 -2.83
N SER A 34 -14.93 -5.98 -1.86
CA SER A 34 -14.65 -5.76 -0.44
C SER A 34 -13.42 -6.56 0.03
N ARG A 35 -13.17 -7.74 -0.55
CA ARG A 35 -11.98 -8.55 -0.27
C ARG A 35 -10.74 -7.86 -0.82
N VAL A 36 -10.81 -7.32 -2.04
CA VAL A 36 -9.75 -6.51 -2.66
C VAL A 36 -9.55 -5.19 -1.91
N ALA A 37 -10.61 -4.52 -1.48
CA ALA A 37 -10.55 -3.30 -0.68
C ALA A 37 -9.98 -3.56 0.72
N ARG A 38 -10.31 -4.70 1.36
CA ARG A 38 -9.69 -5.14 2.62
C ARG A 38 -8.23 -5.51 2.41
N MET A 39 -7.87 -6.14 1.30
CA MET A 39 -6.48 -6.40 0.93
C MET A 39 -5.72 -5.08 0.67
N ARG A 40 -6.35 -4.07 0.06
CA ARG A 40 -5.78 -2.73 -0.12
C ARG A 40 -5.64 -1.96 1.19
N ARG A 41 -6.65 -1.97 2.08
CA ARG A 41 -6.55 -1.37 3.43
C ARG A 41 -5.51 -2.06 4.31
N ARG A 42 -5.33 -3.38 4.20
CA ARG A 42 -4.19 -4.09 4.81
C ARG A 42 -2.84 -3.68 4.21
N ARG A 43 -2.82 -3.20 2.98
CA ARG A 43 -1.62 -2.67 2.29
C ARG A 43 -1.33 -1.20 2.58
N GLU A 44 -2.17 -0.48 3.33
CA GLU A 44 -1.99 0.95 3.61
C GLU A 44 -1.02 1.24 4.77
N ASN A 45 -0.47 0.23 5.44
CA ASN A 45 0.56 0.47 6.46
C ASN A 45 1.57 -0.68 6.61
N PRO A 46 2.27 -1.09 5.53
CA PRO A 46 3.31 -2.12 5.58
C PRO A 46 4.37 -1.79 6.62
N ARG A 47 4.59 -0.48 6.84
CA ARG A 47 5.48 0.04 7.88
C ARG A 47 5.06 -0.39 9.30
N SER A 48 3.79 -0.23 9.63
CA SER A 48 3.30 -0.58 10.98
C SER A 48 3.28 -2.07 11.23
N ASP A 49 3.04 -2.87 10.18
CA ASP A 49 2.95 -4.32 10.27
C ASP A 49 4.32 -4.98 10.33
N PHE A 50 5.32 -4.43 9.61
CA PHE A 50 6.71 -4.84 9.79
C PHE A 50 7.17 -4.54 11.23
N LEU A 51 6.89 -3.35 11.74
CA LEU A 51 7.28 -2.96 13.10
C LEU A 51 6.66 -3.87 14.18
N LYS A 52 5.40 -4.28 14.00
CA LYS A 52 4.71 -5.26 14.87
C LYS A 52 5.33 -6.65 14.84
N ARG A 53 6.03 -7.04 13.77
CA ARG A 53 6.79 -8.29 13.69
C ARG A 53 8.22 -8.15 14.23
N LEU A 54 8.84 -7.00 13.98
CA LEU A 54 10.19 -6.69 14.41
C LEU A 54 10.32 -6.61 15.93
N LEU A 55 9.40 -5.88 16.60
CA LEU A 55 9.43 -5.65 18.04
C LEU A 55 9.40 -6.96 18.87
N PRO A 56 8.48 -7.92 18.61
CA PRO A 56 8.51 -9.23 19.26
C PRO A 56 9.77 -10.04 18.92
N GLY A 57 10.27 -9.96 17.69
CA GLY A 57 11.48 -10.66 17.27
C GLY A 57 12.73 -10.21 18.05
N VAL A 58 12.87 -8.90 18.26
CA VAL A 58 13.92 -8.35 19.14
C VAL A 58 13.65 -8.71 20.60
N ALA A 59 12.41 -8.61 21.06
CA ALA A 59 12.06 -8.86 22.46
C ALA A 59 12.29 -10.32 22.90
N ASN A 60 12.13 -11.27 21.98
CA ASN A 60 12.32 -12.70 22.18
C ASN A 60 13.76 -13.16 21.87
N GLY A 61 14.65 -12.25 21.46
CA GLY A 61 16.03 -12.58 21.10
C GLY A 61 16.16 -13.36 19.79
N ALA A 62 15.14 -13.37 18.95
CA ALA A 62 15.19 -13.96 17.60
C ALA A 62 15.93 -13.05 16.60
N ILE A 63 16.09 -11.77 16.95
CA ILE A 63 16.84 -10.78 16.18
C ILE A 63 17.96 -10.28 17.09
N LYS A 64 19.18 -10.75 16.85
CA LYS A 64 20.38 -10.35 17.61
C LYS A 64 21.33 -9.55 16.75
N GLU A 65 21.37 -9.85 15.46
CA GLU A 65 22.28 -9.24 14.51
C GLU A 65 21.54 -8.45 13.43
N ILE A 66 22.26 -7.53 12.78
CA ILE A 66 21.68 -6.75 11.68
C ILE A 66 21.27 -7.65 10.50
N GLY A 67 21.97 -8.78 10.32
CA GLY A 67 21.64 -9.78 9.31
C GLY A 67 20.24 -10.36 9.51
N ASP A 68 19.80 -10.55 10.75
CA ASP A 68 18.46 -11.02 11.07
C ASP A 68 17.39 -10.00 10.67
N VAL A 69 17.66 -8.71 10.92
CA VAL A 69 16.78 -7.60 10.52
C VAL A 69 16.68 -7.52 9.01
N HIS A 70 17.81 -7.59 8.32
CA HIS A 70 17.91 -7.57 6.86
C HIS A 70 17.15 -8.75 6.24
N ASN A 71 17.32 -9.95 6.78
CA ASN A 71 16.62 -11.14 6.33
C ASN A 71 15.11 -11.06 6.60
N ALA A 72 14.71 -10.61 7.79
CA ALA A 72 13.30 -10.39 8.14
C ALA A 72 12.65 -9.37 7.22
N TYR A 73 13.35 -8.29 6.89
CA TYR A 73 12.90 -7.27 5.94
C TYR A 73 12.74 -7.85 4.52
N ARG A 74 13.74 -8.59 4.02
CA ARG A 74 13.67 -9.27 2.72
C ARG A 74 12.50 -10.25 2.64
N MET A 75 12.33 -11.10 3.65
CA MET A 75 11.23 -12.06 3.71
C MET A 75 9.86 -11.38 3.80
N PHE A 76 9.77 -10.25 4.51
CA PHE A 76 8.51 -9.51 4.64
C PHE A 76 8.10 -8.82 3.33
N PHE A 77 9.07 -8.25 2.62
CA PHE A 77 8.82 -7.48 1.38
C PHE A 77 9.05 -8.29 0.08
N GLY A 78 9.52 -9.54 0.18
CA GLY A 78 9.80 -10.39 -0.98
C GLY A 78 11.00 -9.92 -1.81
N LEU A 79 12.00 -9.32 -1.17
CA LEU A 79 13.15 -8.71 -1.84
C LEU A 79 14.31 -9.69 -1.95
N GLY A 80 14.91 -9.79 -3.15
CA GLY A 80 16.10 -10.60 -3.37
C GLY A 80 17.38 -9.96 -2.85
N VAL A 81 17.55 -8.64 -3.05
CA VAL A 81 18.73 -7.86 -2.66
C VAL A 81 18.29 -6.57 -1.98
N LEU A 82 19.02 -6.16 -0.93
CA LEU A 82 18.80 -4.86 -0.28
C LEU A 82 19.56 -3.79 -1.05
N THR A 83 18.96 -2.60 -1.11
CA THR A 83 19.56 -1.40 -1.71
C THR A 83 19.67 -0.33 -0.61
N ALA A 84 20.39 0.76 -0.87
CA ALA A 84 20.51 1.86 0.09
C ALA A 84 19.15 2.40 0.55
N SER A 85 18.17 2.51 -0.35
CA SER A 85 16.80 2.93 0.03
C SER A 85 16.14 1.99 1.04
N HIS A 86 16.38 0.69 0.93
CA HIS A 86 15.86 -0.29 1.88
C HIS A 86 16.61 -0.21 3.23
N LEU A 87 17.91 0.05 3.21
CA LEU A 87 18.69 0.28 4.44
C LEU A 87 18.24 1.55 5.17
N GLU A 88 17.91 2.62 4.45
CA GLU A 88 17.32 3.84 5.00
C GLU A 88 15.97 3.54 5.66
N GLU A 89 15.10 2.79 5.00
CA GLU A 89 13.82 2.38 5.59
C GLU A 89 14.00 1.55 6.86
N ILE A 90 14.96 0.61 6.86
CA ILE A 90 15.32 -0.17 8.06
C ILE A 90 15.80 0.74 9.19
N ALA A 91 16.60 1.76 8.90
CA ALA A 91 17.04 2.73 9.90
C ALA A 91 15.85 3.48 10.53
N ASP A 92 14.88 3.90 9.72
CA ASP A 92 13.67 4.57 10.20
C ASP A 92 12.77 3.64 11.01
N PHE A 93 12.70 2.35 10.65
CA PHE A 93 12.02 1.34 11.46
C PHE A 93 12.68 1.17 12.83
N LEU A 94 14.01 1.09 12.90
CA LEU A 94 14.75 0.96 14.14
C LEU A 94 14.61 2.21 15.02
N ARG A 95 14.66 3.42 14.44
CA ARG A 95 14.38 4.68 15.16
C ARG A 95 12.98 4.70 15.75
N THR A 96 11.98 4.30 14.96
CA THR A 96 10.58 4.23 15.40
C THR A 96 10.39 3.16 16.49
N ALA A 97 11.14 2.06 16.43
CA ALA A 97 11.13 1.05 17.48
C ALA A 97 11.72 1.60 18.79
N ILE A 98 12.84 2.32 18.73
CA ILE A 98 13.46 2.96 19.90
C ILE A 98 12.48 3.95 20.55
N THR A 99 11.85 4.83 19.78
CA THR A 99 10.90 5.82 20.32
C THR A 99 9.70 5.14 20.95
N ARG A 100 9.11 4.12 20.31
CA ARG A 100 7.98 3.38 20.87
C ARG A 100 8.33 2.65 22.17
N MET A 101 9.48 1.98 22.24
CA MET A 101 9.93 1.31 23.45
C MET A 101 10.18 2.30 24.59
N ALA A 102 10.72 3.49 24.28
CA ALA A 102 10.96 4.56 25.25
C ALA A 102 9.67 5.26 25.72
N SER A 103 8.65 5.36 24.86
CA SER A 103 7.37 6.01 25.17
C SER A 103 6.36 5.12 25.91
N THR A 104 6.59 3.80 26.01
CA THR A 104 5.71 2.91 26.78
C THR A 104 5.82 3.17 28.28
N PRO A 105 4.73 3.53 29.00
CA PRO A 105 4.78 3.96 30.41
C PRO A 105 5.24 2.88 31.40
N SER A 106 5.33 1.63 30.97
CA SER A 106 5.71 0.47 31.80
C SER A 106 7.23 0.25 31.86
N GLY A 107 8.04 1.11 31.22
CA GLY A 107 9.43 0.80 30.88
C GLY A 107 10.55 1.54 31.62
N SER A 108 10.28 2.55 32.45
CA SER A 108 11.38 3.38 33.03
C SER A 108 12.17 2.72 34.16
N SER A 109 11.65 1.63 34.75
CA SER A 109 12.28 0.95 35.90
C SER A 109 12.61 -0.52 35.67
N ASN A 110 12.38 -1.08 34.47
CA ASN A 110 12.59 -2.50 34.21
C ASN A 110 13.95 -2.71 33.49
N PRO A 111 14.98 -3.32 34.12
CA PRO A 111 16.33 -3.41 33.55
C PRO A 111 16.36 -4.06 32.15
N GLY A 112 15.46 -5.02 31.90
CA GLY A 112 15.34 -5.70 30.60
C GLY A 112 14.78 -4.83 29.46
N SER A 113 14.13 -3.68 29.73
CA SER A 113 13.72 -2.76 28.66
C SER A 113 14.90 -1.93 28.14
N ARG A 114 15.84 -1.59 29.04
CA ARG A 114 17.04 -0.79 28.74
C ARG A 114 18.03 -1.57 27.88
N GLU A 115 18.24 -2.85 28.22
CA GLU A 115 19.05 -3.77 27.41
C GLU A 115 18.48 -3.93 25.99
N LYS A 116 17.16 -4.09 25.86
CA LYS A 116 16.50 -4.20 24.54
C LYS A 116 16.66 -2.92 23.71
N ILE A 117 16.53 -1.75 24.32
CA ILE A 117 16.77 -0.46 23.65
C ILE A 117 18.23 -0.37 23.20
N GLN A 118 19.18 -0.86 24.00
CA GLN A 118 20.59 -0.88 23.66
C GLN A 118 20.87 -1.78 22.44
N VAL A 119 20.30 -2.99 22.40
CA VAL A 119 20.40 -3.88 21.22
C VAL A 119 19.87 -3.19 19.96
N VAL A 120 18.71 -2.52 20.02
CA VAL A 120 18.18 -1.82 18.83
C VAL A 120 19.04 -0.62 18.41
N ARG A 121 19.71 0.06 19.37
CA ARG A 121 20.68 1.12 19.05
C ARG A 121 21.93 0.57 18.38
N GLU A 122 22.42 -0.57 18.81
CA GLU A 122 23.56 -1.26 18.18
C GLU A 122 23.21 -1.69 16.75
N LEU A 123 22.03 -2.29 16.55
CA LEU A 123 21.53 -2.63 15.22
C LEU A 123 21.42 -1.39 14.31
N LEU A 124 20.94 -0.27 14.84
CA LEU A 124 20.87 1.00 14.10
C LEU A 124 22.27 1.48 13.69
N ALA A 125 23.24 1.45 14.61
CA ALA A 125 24.60 1.90 14.33
C ALA A 125 25.28 1.04 13.26
N VAL A 126 25.09 -0.29 13.31
CA VAL A 126 25.63 -1.20 12.29
C VAL A 126 24.94 -0.96 10.94
N ASN A 127 23.62 -0.78 10.91
CA ASN A 127 22.90 -0.48 9.68
C ASN A 127 23.36 0.84 9.03
N GLN A 128 23.64 1.87 9.84
CA GLN A 128 24.17 3.14 9.36
C GLN A 128 25.56 2.99 8.75
N ARG A 129 26.45 2.20 9.36
CA ARG A 129 27.78 1.92 8.77
C ARG A 129 27.67 1.20 7.43
N ILE A 130 26.75 0.23 7.31
CA ILE A 130 26.53 -0.48 6.04
C ILE A 130 25.97 0.48 4.99
N LEU A 131 25.01 1.33 5.36
CA LEU A 131 24.47 2.36 4.47
C LEU A 131 25.55 3.34 4.00
N GLU A 132 26.42 3.81 4.90
CA GLU A 132 27.54 4.69 4.55
C GLU A 132 28.49 4.02 3.54
N VAL A 133 28.82 2.75 3.75
CA VAL A 133 29.65 1.98 2.81
C VAL A 133 28.93 1.79 1.47
N GLU A 134 27.64 1.46 1.47
CA GLU A 134 26.88 1.25 0.24
C GLU A 134 26.72 2.56 -0.56
N LEU A 135 26.50 3.69 0.11
CA LEU A 135 26.47 5.01 -0.51
C LEU A 135 27.83 5.42 -1.08
N GLN A 136 28.93 4.98 -0.47
CA GLN A 136 30.28 5.18 -1.01
C GLN A 136 30.58 4.28 -2.22
N CYS A 137 30.02 3.06 -2.27
CA CYS A 137 30.26 2.10 -3.35
C CYS A 137 29.33 2.26 -4.55
N VAL A 138 28.08 2.72 -4.36
CA VAL A 138 27.09 2.93 -5.43
C VAL A 138 26.28 4.19 -5.16
N PRO A 139 26.70 5.36 -5.70
CA PRO A 139 25.91 6.57 -5.59
C PRO A 139 24.53 6.36 -6.26
N PHE A 140 23.48 6.88 -5.62
CA PHE A 140 22.10 6.89 -6.12
C PHE A 140 21.39 5.52 -6.28
N SER A 141 21.79 4.47 -5.56
CA SER A 141 21.18 3.13 -5.66
C SER A 141 19.68 3.05 -5.26
N GLY A 142 19.13 4.09 -4.61
CA GLY A 142 17.71 4.23 -4.29
C GLY A 142 16.86 4.95 -5.35
N VAL A 143 17.47 5.38 -6.45
CA VAL A 143 16.85 6.22 -7.47
C VAL A 143 16.50 5.38 -8.71
N PRO A 144 15.33 5.56 -9.36
CA PRO A 144 14.98 4.85 -10.59
C PRO A 144 16.06 5.00 -11.67
N ASP A 145 16.30 3.95 -12.45
CA ASP A 145 17.44 3.86 -13.39
C ASP A 145 17.62 5.09 -14.31
N ARG A 146 16.52 5.71 -14.75
CA ARG A 146 16.55 6.93 -15.57
C ARG A 146 17.08 8.14 -14.81
N GLU A 147 16.61 8.34 -13.59
CA GLU A 147 17.04 9.42 -12.70
C GLU A 147 18.47 9.16 -12.20
N ARG A 148 18.82 7.89 -11.90
CA ARG A 148 20.16 7.47 -11.48
C ARG A 148 21.21 7.78 -12.53
N ARG A 149 20.99 7.41 -13.80
CA ARG A 149 21.93 7.74 -14.89
C ARG A 149 22.16 9.25 -15.04
N LEU A 150 21.09 10.04 -14.94
CA LEU A 150 21.20 11.50 -15.03
C LEU A 150 21.99 12.09 -13.84
N LEU A 151 21.84 11.52 -12.64
CA LEU A 151 22.57 11.94 -11.44
C LEU A 151 24.05 11.49 -11.47
N GLU A 152 24.33 10.28 -11.94
CA GLU A 152 25.70 9.79 -12.19
C GLU A 152 26.42 10.70 -13.19
N GLU A 153 25.76 11.04 -14.30
CA GLU A 153 26.28 11.96 -15.32
C GLU A 153 26.49 13.40 -14.81
N VAL A 154 25.73 13.84 -13.81
CA VAL A 154 25.93 15.14 -13.13
C VAL A 154 27.07 15.07 -12.14
N LEU A 155 27.26 13.94 -11.46
CA LEU A 155 28.36 13.72 -10.52
C LEU A 155 29.72 13.68 -11.23
N GLU A 156 29.76 13.20 -12.49
CA GLU A 156 30.95 13.21 -13.35
C GLU A 156 31.29 14.60 -13.91
N LEU A 157 30.35 15.56 -13.89
CA LEU A 157 30.59 16.92 -14.36
C LEU A 157 31.27 17.76 -13.26
N THR A 158 32.57 18.04 -13.42
CA THR A 158 33.31 18.94 -12.52
C THR A 158 32.70 20.35 -12.45
N ALA A 159 32.81 21.00 -11.29
CA ALA A 159 32.16 22.26 -10.89
C ALA A 159 32.32 23.47 -11.85
N GLY A 160 33.19 23.39 -12.87
CA GLY A 160 33.36 24.42 -13.90
C GLY A 160 32.30 24.40 -15.01
N ASP A 161 31.55 23.30 -15.21
CA ASP A 161 30.73 23.09 -16.41
C ASP A 161 29.24 23.42 -16.20
N ARG A 162 28.97 24.57 -15.55
CA ARG A 162 27.63 25.05 -15.14
C ARG A 162 26.58 25.05 -16.26
N ARG A 163 27.03 25.22 -17.52
CA ARG A 163 26.16 25.22 -18.72
C ARG A 163 25.61 23.83 -19.07
N ARG A 164 26.26 22.74 -18.65
CA ARG A 164 25.82 21.35 -18.90
C ARG A 164 25.07 20.74 -17.72
N VAL A 165 25.27 21.27 -16.51
CA VAL A 165 24.60 20.80 -15.29
C VAL A 165 23.12 21.24 -15.23
N SER A 166 22.81 22.50 -15.58
CA SER A 166 21.44 23.03 -15.57
C SER A 166 20.43 22.19 -16.37
N PRO A 167 20.67 21.87 -17.66
CA PRO A 167 19.69 21.10 -18.44
C PRO A 167 19.52 19.66 -17.93
N LYS A 168 20.53 19.06 -17.30
CA LYS A 168 20.41 17.72 -16.71
C LYS A 168 19.65 17.74 -15.39
N LEU A 169 19.86 18.76 -14.54
CA LEU A 169 19.04 18.98 -13.35
C LEU A 169 17.57 19.24 -13.71
N ASP A 170 17.32 20.01 -14.77
CA ASP A 170 15.96 20.21 -15.30
C ASP A 170 15.35 18.88 -15.80
N ALA A 171 16.15 18.02 -16.44
CA ALA A 171 15.69 16.69 -16.86
C ALA A 171 15.33 15.78 -15.68
N VAL A 172 16.10 15.82 -14.59
CA VAL A 172 15.77 15.10 -13.34
C VAL A 172 14.50 15.67 -12.70
N ALA A 173 14.40 17.00 -12.58
CA ALA A 173 13.21 17.65 -12.04
C ALA A 173 11.95 17.33 -12.87
N MET A 174 12.08 17.27 -14.19
CA MET A 174 11.00 16.88 -15.09
C MET A 174 10.60 15.42 -14.91
N ALA A 175 11.57 14.50 -14.76
CA ALA A 175 11.29 13.09 -14.50
C ALA A 175 10.55 12.88 -13.17
N ILE A 176 10.98 13.56 -12.11
CA ILE A 176 10.33 13.53 -10.80
C ILE A 176 8.90 14.08 -10.91
N ARG A 177 8.71 15.20 -11.60
CA ARG A 177 7.39 15.83 -11.77
C ARG A 177 6.43 14.94 -12.56
N ILE A 178 6.87 14.34 -13.67
CA ILE A 178 6.05 13.40 -14.45
C ILE A 178 5.63 12.22 -13.59
N ARG A 179 6.55 11.63 -12.84
CA ARG A 179 6.23 10.52 -11.93
C ARG A 179 5.19 10.94 -10.87
N HIS A 180 5.33 12.13 -10.30
CA HIS A 180 4.39 12.65 -9.32
C HIS A 180 3.00 12.85 -9.93
N GLU A 181 2.91 13.47 -11.11
CA GLU A 181 1.65 13.64 -11.86
C GLU A 181 1.02 12.28 -12.20
N THR A 182 1.82 11.28 -12.59
CA THR A 182 1.32 9.94 -12.92
C THR A 182 0.72 9.23 -11.70
N VAL A 183 1.42 9.31 -10.55
CA VAL A 183 0.93 8.73 -9.28
C VAL A 183 -0.34 9.43 -8.81
N GLU A 184 -0.39 10.76 -8.93
CA GLU A 184 -1.56 11.54 -8.54
C GLU A 184 -2.76 11.27 -9.47
N GLN A 185 -2.50 11.13 -10.78
CA GLN A 185 -3.52 10.79 -11.77
C GLN A 185 -4.10 9.39 -11.52
N LEU A 186 -3.25 8.39 -11.25
CA LEU A 186 -3.68 7.05 -10.82
C LEU A 186 -4.50 7.10 -9.51
N GLY A 187 -4.12 7.97 -8.58
CA GLY A 187 -4.89 8.24 -7.35
C GLY A 187 -6.27 8.83 -7.62
N ARG A 188 -6.37 9.83 -8.50
CA ARG A 188 -7.64 10.48 -8.87
C ARG A 188 -8.54 9.56 -9.68
N GLU A 189 -8.00 8.80 -10.62
CA GLU A 189 -8.75 7.83 -11.44
C GLU A 189 -9.31 6.69 -10.59
N SER A 190 -8.51 6.18 -9.65
CA SER A 190 -8.98 5.16 -8.71
C SER A 190 -10.03 5.70 -7.74
N GLY A 191 -9.91 6.96 -7.29
CA GLY A 191 -10.92 7.65 -6.49
C GLY A 191 -12.25 7.85 -7.22
N ARG A 192 -12.22 8.32 -8.48
CA ARG A 192 -13.42 8.47 -9.32
C ARG A 192 -14.08 7.15 -9.68
N SER A 193 -13.29 6.11 -9.94
CA SER A 193 -13.83 4.77 -10.22
C SER A 193 -14.56 4.19 -9.00
N LEU A 194 -14.04 4.43 -7.79
CA LEU A 194 -14.69 4.00 -6.56
C LEU A 194 -15.97 4.78 -6.25
N THR A 195 -16.04 6.08 -6.56
CA THR A 195 -17.27 6.85 -6.37
C THR A 195 -18.34 6.49 -7.39
N LEU A 196 -17.97 6.29 -8.67
CA LEU A 196 -18.88 5.79 -9.71
C LEU A 196 -19.45 4.41 -9.37
N ALA A 197 -18.62 3.48 -8.89
CA ALA A 197 -19.07 2.17 -8.45
C ALA A 197 -20.07 2.25 -7.28
N ARG A 198 -19.88 3.21 -6.37
CA ARG A 198 -20.76 3.43 -5.22
C ARG A 198 -22.12 4.01 -5.62
N TRP A 199 -22.16 4.91 -6.61
CA TRP A 199 -23.41 5.41 -7.20
C TRP A 199 -24.15 4.33 -8.01
N GLY A 200 -23.41 3.52 -8.77
CA GLY A 200 -23.98 2.37 -9.48
C GLY A 200 -24.67 1.39 -8.53
N TRP A 201 -24.05 1.08 -7.39
CA TRP A 201 -24.64 0.21 -6.37
C TRP A 201 -25.94 0.79 -5.78
N LEU A 202 -25.95 2.08 -5.41
CA LEU A 202 -27.15 2.78 -4.94
C LEU A 202 -28.28 2.74 -5.98
N GLY A 203 -27.95 2.90 -7.26
CA GLY A 203 -28.90 2.79 -8.37
C GLY A 203 -29.50 1.38 -8.46
N THR A 204 -28.67 0.33 -8.43
CA THR A 204 -29.16 -1.05 -8.48
C THR A 204 -29.98 -1.44 -7.24
N ALA A 205 -29.60 -0.97 -6.06
CA ALA A 205 -30.36 -1.21 -4.83
C ALA A 205 -31.73 -0.51 -4.87
N GLY A 206 -31.77 0.75 -5.32
CA GLY A 206 -33.02 1.48 -5.50
C GLY A 206 -33.95 0.82 -6.52
N PHE A 207 -33.41 0.38 -7.66
CA PHE A 207 -34.20 -0.32 -8.69
C PHE A 207 -34.75 -1.66 -8.20
N SER A 208 -33.97 -2.40 -7.41
CA SER A 208 -34.42 -3.65 -6.79
C SER A 208 -35.58 -3.43 -5.82
N ILE A 209 -35.51 -2.40 -4.96
CA ILE A 209 -36.59 -2.07 -4.03
C ILE A 209 -37.84 -1.64 -4.81
N LEU A 210 -37.67 -0.81 -5.83
CA LEU A 210 -38.78 -0.34 -6.67
C LEU A 210 -39.47 -1.50 -7.38
N SER A 211 -38.71 -2.47 -7.88
CA SER A 211 -39.24 -3.68 -8.53
C SER A 211 -40.01 -4.57 -7.56
N ILE A 212 -39.56 -4.70 -6.31
CA ILE A 212 -40.28 -5.44 -5.26
C ILE A 212 -41.62 -4.76 -4.94
N ILE A 213 -41.62 -3.43 -4.79
CA ILE A 213 -42.83 -2.65 -4.53
C ILE A 213 -43.82 -2.78 -5.69
N LEU A 214 -43.34 -2.65 -6.93
CA LEU A 214 -44.17 -2.77 -8.12
C LEU A 214 -44.76 -4.18 -8.27
N GLY A 215 -43.98 -5.22 -7.96
CA GLY A 215 -44.43 -6.61 -7.95
C GLY A 215 -45.50 -6.87 -6.90
N LEU A 216 -45.36 -6.31 -5.69
CA LEU A 216 -46.37 -6.40 -4.62
C LEU A 216 -47.67 -5.67 -5.00
N LEU A 217 -47.58 -4.49 -5.60
CA LEU A 217 -48.73 -3.73 -6.09
C LEU A 217 -49.48 -4.46 -7.23
N ALA A 218 -48.76 -5.16 -8.11
CA ALA A 218 -49.34 -5.93 -9.20
C ALA A 218 -49.98 -7.26 -8.77
N LEU A 219 -49.57 -7.84 -7.63
CA LEU A 219 -50.19 -9.05 -7.07
C LEU A 219 -51.37 -8.76 -6.12
N GLY A 220 -51.47 -7.53 -5.59
CA GLY A 220 -52.49 -7.13 -4.61
C GLY A 220 -53.67 -6.34 -5.17
N GLY A 221 -53.74 -6.12 -6.48
CA GLY A 221 -54.79 -5.36 -7.18
C GLY A 221 -55.62 -6.21 -8.13
#